data_AF-A0A7C7AFQ2-F1
#
_entry.id   AF-A0A7C7AFQ2-F1
#
_cell.length_a   1.000
_cell.length_b   1.000
_cell.length_c   1.000
_cell.angle_alpha   90.00
_cell.angle_beta   90.00
_cell.angle_gamma   90.00
#
_symmetry.space_group_name_H-M   'P 1'
#
loop_
_entity.id
_entity.type
_entity.pdbx_description
1 polymer ?
#
loop_
_entity_poly.entity_id
_entity_poly.type
_entity_poly.pdbx_seq_one_letter_code
_entity_poly.pdbx_strand_id
1 'polypeptide(L)'
;MKSFKNICKSMMCKFTSHQRPEDLLKDIKGPVLLHISDTPSEIYPYLFEIIDVLKPSYIIHTGDLADNIKLEINRDRIKGYCSLVKELVDGLEKGDAKVYYFLGNHDDYEAVSTLSKKGTILEEGLLTIDELKFRAGHYHREYSYNADFNLFGHSFDPCHYEKDGTIGLNGVLSINIIDLSNKRVFHVNYPVGTNRLRGMESKRFGL
;
A
#
# COMPACT_ATOMS: atom_id res chain seq x y z
N MET A 1 39.59 -0.67 14.50
CA MET A 1 38.41 -1.27 15.15
C MET A 1 37.16 -0.56 14.66
N LYS A 2 36.47 -1.12 13.65
CA LYS A 2 35.22 -0.55 13.12
C LYS A 2 34.07 -1.01 14.01
N SER A 3 33.35 -0.04 14.57
CA SER A 3 32.30 -0.23 15.58
C SER A 3 31.14 -1.08 15.07
N PHE A 4 30.70 -2.03 15.90
CA PHE A 4 29.58 -2.96 15.73
C PHE A 4 28.20 -2.29 15.47
N LYS A 5 28.13 -0.95 15.44
CA LYS A 5 26.88 -0.19 15.25
C LYS A 5 26.35 -0.12 13.81
N ASN A 6 27.16 -0.44 12.80
CA ASN A 6 26.73 -0.32 11.39
C ASN A 6 26.15 -1.61 10.77
N ILE A 7 26.02 -2.69 11.54
CA ILE A 7 25.49 -3.97 11.05
C ILE A 7 23.97 -4.10 11.31
N CYS A 8 23.38 -3.28 12.18
CA CYS A 8 21.95 -3.38 12.53
C CYS A 8 20.99 -2.65 11.57
N LYS A 9 21.48 -1.92 10.56
CA LYS A 9 20.61 -1.17 9.62
C LYS A 9 20.15 -1.97 8.39
N SER A 10 20.71 -3.16 8.15
CA SER A 10 20.37 -4.01 7.00
C SER A 10 19.54 -5.24 7.36
N MET A 11 19.15 -5.40 8.64
CA MET A 11 18.41 -6.59 9.13
C MET A 11 16.89 -6.40 9.27
N MET A 12 16.33 -5.23 8.95
CA MET A 12 14.86 -5.06 8.95
C MET A 12 14.18 -5.63 7.69
N CYS A 13 14.92 -6.06 6.67
CA CYS A 13 14.34 -6.74 5.49
C CYS A 13 14.03 -8.23 5.71
N LYS A 14 14.15 -8.76 6.94
CA LYS A 14 14.03 -10.21 7.23
C LYS A 14 12.92 -10.60 8.22
N PHE A 15 11.82 -9.87 8.25
CA PHE A 15 10.60 -10.36 8.91
C PHE A 15 9.46 -10.47 7.90
N THR A 16 9.56 -11.45 7.01
CA THR A 16 8.45 -11.89 6.15
C THR A 16 8.01 -13.29 6.57
N SER A 17 7.46 -13.40 7.78
CA SER A 17 6.66 -14.58 8.09
C SER A 17 5.42 -14.57 7.20
N HIS A 18 5.18 -15.65 6.45
CA HIS A 18 3.89 -15.92 5.82
C HIS A 18 2.84 -16.06 6.93
N GLN A 19 2.30 -14.94 7.40
CA GLN A 19 1.22 -14.93 8.39
C GLN A 19 -0.09 -14.80 7.65
N ARG A 20 -1.02 -15.71 7.92
CA ARG A 20 -2.39 -15.57 7.45
C ARG A 20 -3.04 -14.40 8.20
N PRO A 21 -3.91 -13.60 7.56
CA PRO A 21 -4.57 -12.47 8.21
C PRO A 21 -5.29 -12.83 9.51
N GLU A 22 -5.88 -14.04 9.58
CA GLU A 22 -6.56 -14.56 10.77
C GLU A 22 -5.64 -14.68 12.00
N ASP A 23 -4.38 -15.06 11.79
CA ASP A 23 -3.43 -15.24 12.88
C ASP A 23 -3.03 -13.90 13.50
N LEU A 24 -3.12 -12.80 12.72
CA LEU A 24 -2.84 -11.44 13.17
C LEU A 24 -3.92 -10.86 14.07
N LEU A 25 -5.18 -11.29 13.91
CA LEU A 25 -6.32 -10.75 14.66
C LEU A 25 -6.17 -10.91 16.19
N LYS A 26 -5.41 -11.91 16.66
CA LYS A 26 -5.18 -12.14 18.09
C LYS A 26 -4.35 -11.03 18.75
N ASP A 27 -3.50 -10.36 17.97
CA ASP A 27 -2.53 -9.38 18.45
C ASP A 27 -2.98 -7.93 18.21
N ILE A 28 -4.03 -7.73 17.43
CA ILE A 28 -4.58 -6.43 17.04
C ILE A 28 -5.62 -5.99 18.07
N LYS A 29 -5.45 -4.77 18.60
CA LYS A 29 -6.43 -4.13 19.50
C LYS A 29 -7.42 -3.26 18.72
N GLY A 30 -6.95 -2.61 17.65
CA GLY A 30 -7.73 -1.72 16.80
C GLY A 30 -7.92 -0.31 17.38
N PRO A 31 -8.38 0.67 16.59
CA PRO A 31 -8.81 0.56 15.18
C PRO A 31 -7.65 0.28 14.22
N VAL A 32 -7.98 -0.30 13.05
CA VAL A 32 -7.00 -0.78 12.08
C VAL A 32 -6.96 0.11 10.85
N LEU A 33 -5.76 0.41 10.37
CA LEU A 33 -5.50 0.98 9.06
C LEU A 33 -4.83 -0.05 8.15
N LEU A 34 -5.37 -0.23 6.95
CA LEU A 34 -4.78 -1.06 5.90
C LEU A 34 -4.10 -0.18 4.87
N HIS A 35 -2.81 -0.43 4.60
CA HIS A 35 -2.05 0.24 3.55
C HIS A 35 -1.66 -0.75 2.45
N ILE A 36 -2.04 -0.41 1.22
CA ILE A 36 -1.80 -1.19 0.00
C ILE A 36 -1.30 -0.27 -1.12
N SER A 37 -0.67 -0.85 -2.14
CA SER A 37 -0.11 -0.11 -3.28
C SER A 37 0.05 -1.00 -4.50
N ASP A 38 0.06 -0.39 -5.68
CA ASP A 38 0.45 -1.00 -6.95
C ASP A 38 -0.28 -2.34 -7.17
N THR A 39 -1.60 -2.28 -7.36
CA THR A 39 -2.46 -3.46 -7.29
C THR A 39 -2.85 -3.95 -8.70
N PRO A 40 -2.28 -5.06 -9.20
CA PRO A 40 -2.78 -5.69 -10.41
C PRO A 40 -4.12 -6.39 -10.13
N SER A 41 -5.03 -6.40 -11.11
CA SER A 41 -6.40 -6.92 -10.92
C SER A 41 -6.51 -8.34 -10.40
N GLU A 42 -5.54 -9.18 -10.72
CA GLU A 42 -5.51 -10.59 -10.38
C GLU A 42 -5.39 -10.83 -8.87
N ILE A 43 -4.96 -9.83 -8.08
CA ILE A 43 -4.87 -9.94 -6.62
C ILE A 43 -6.06 -9.33 -5.88
N TYR A 44 -7.01 -8.69 -6.56
CA TYR A 44 -8.16 -8.05 -5.90
C TYR A 44 -8.95 -9.01 -5.00
N PRO A 45 -9.26 -10.26 -5.40
CA PRO A 45 -9.98 -11.19 -4.51
C PRO A 45 -9.25 -11.45 -3.20
N TYR A 46 -7.91 -11.53 -3.23
CA TYR A 46 -7.10 -11.71 -2.03
C TYR A 46 -7.12 -10.47 -1.12
N LEU A 47 -7.10 -9.26 -1.71
CA LEU A 47 -7.25 -8.03 -0.95
C LEU A 47 -8.63 -7.95 -0.27
N PHE A 48 -9.68 -8.37 -0.97
CA PHE A 48 -11.04 -8.36 -0.43
C PHE A 48 -11.19 -9.37 0.72
N GLU A 49 -10.58 -10.55 0.62
CA GLU A 49 -10.52 -11.51 1.73
C GLU A 49 -9.85 -10.90 2.97
N ILE A 50 -8.72 -10.21 2.79
CA ILE A 50 -8.02 -9.50 3.88
C ILE A 50 -8.94 -8.45 4.51
N ILE A 51 -9.64 -7.66 3.69
CA ILE A 51 -10.56 -6.61 4.16
C ILE A 51 -11.74 -7.21 4.92
N ASP A 52 -12.31 -8.31 4.43
CA ASP A 52 -13.45 -8.99 5.07
C ASP A 52 -13.06 -9.59 6.44
N VAL A 53 -11.82 -10.08 6.58
CA VAL A 53 -11.27 -10.61 7.84
C VAL A 53 -10.90 -9.49 8.81
N LEU A 54 -10.16 -8.47 8.35
CA LEU A 54 -9.63 -7.40 9.22
C LEU A 54 -10.68 -6.34 9.58
N LYS A 55 -11.65 -6.11 8.69
CA LYS A 55 -12.65 -5.02 8.79
C LYS A 55 -12.00 -3.69 9.18
N PRO A 56 -11.05 -3.17 8.38
CA PRO A 56 -10.28 -1.99 8.74
C PRO A 56 -11.20 -0.77 8.89
N SER A 57 -10.83 0.13 9.80
CA SER A 57 -11.50 1.44 9.94
C SER A 57 -11.03 2.42 8.85
N TYR A 58 -9.81 2.20 8.34
CA TYR A 58 -9.18 3.06 7.34
C TYR A 58 -8.46 2.21 6.29
N ILE A 59 -8.52 2.63 5.03
CA ILE A 59 -7.73 2.06 3.93
C ILE A 59 -6.99 3.21 3.24
N ILE A 60 -5.68 3.06 3.06
CA ILE A 60 -4.84 3.96 2.25
C ILE A 60 -4.30 3.17 1.07
N HIS A 61 -4.58 3.63 -0.15
CA HIS A 61 -3.97 3.11 -1.37
C HIS A 61 -2.99 4.12 -1.95
N THR A 62 -1.70 3.75 -2.03
CA THR A 62 -0.63 4.62 -2.53
C THR A 62 -0.37 4.43 -4.02
N GLY A 63 -1.44 4.51 -4.82
CA GLY A 63 -1.36 4.64 -6.28
C GLY A 63 -1.23 3.33 -7.05
N ASP A 64 -1.43 3.45 -8.36
CA ASP A 64 -1.50 2.39 -9.35
C ASP A 64 -2.56 1.34 -8.99
N LEU A 65 -3.82 1.77 -9.05
CA LEU A 65 -5.01 0.98 -8.66
C LEU A 65 -5.25 -0.22 -9.58
N ALA A 66 -4.85 -0.15 -10.84
CA ALA A 66 -4.93 -1.26 -11.79
C ALA A 66 -3.57 -1.46 -12.46
N ASP A 67 -2.59 -1.89 -11.67
CA ASP A 67 -1.17 -1.80 -12.04
C ASP A 67 -0.77 -2.67 -13.26
N ASN A 68 -1.57 -3.69 -13.59
CA ASN A 68 -1.41 -4.45 -14.82
C ASN A 68 -1.80 -3.66 -16.10
N ILE A 69 -2.44 -2.49 -15.96
CA ILE A 69 -2.69 -1.52 -17.02
C ILE A 69 -1.87 -0.24 -16.76
N LYS A 70 -0.74 -0.13 -17.45
CA LYS A 70 0.17 1.01 -17.38
C LYS A 70 -0.34 2.20 -18.22
N LEU A 71 -1.32 2.97 -17.74
CA LEU A 71 -1.95 4.05 -18.53
C LEU A 71 -0.98 5.16 -18.95
N GLU A 72 0.05 5.43 -18.15
CA GLU A 72 1.12 6.36 -18.53
C GLU A 72 1.72 6.01 -19.90
N ILE A 73 1.86 4.72 -20.18
CA ILE A 73 2.46 4.18 -21.41
C ILE A 73 1.38 3.95 -22.47
N ASN A 74 0.18 3.51 -22.06
CA ASN A 74 -0.85 3.03 -22.98
C ASN A 74 -2.24 3.62 -22.66
N ARG A 75 -2.39 4.92 -22.95
CA ARG A 75 -3.62 5.69 -22.68
C ARG A 75 -4.87 5.13 -23.35
N ASP A 76 -4.73 4.45 -24.50
CA ASP A 76 -5.85 3.84 -25.22
C ASP A 76 -6.54 2.71 -24.43
N ARG A 77 -5.92 2.22 -23.35
CA ARG A 77 -6.48 1.21 -22.46
C ARG A 77 -7.41 1.76 -21.38
N ILE A 78 -7.76 3.05 -21.42
CA ILE A 78 -8.62 3.71 -20.43
C ILE A 78 -9.93 2.93 -20.15
N LYS A 79 -10.55 2.33 -21.16
CA LYS A 79 -11.77 1.52 -20.96
C LYS A 79 -11.52 0.29 -20.09
N GLY A 80 -10.42 -0.42 -20.34
CA GLY A 80 -10.01 -1.57 -19.53
C GLY A 80 -9.65 -1.15 -18.11
N TYR A 81 -8.90 -0.05 -17.98
CA TYR A 81 -8.57 0.54 -16.68
C TYR A 81 -9.82 0.87 -15.87
N CYS A 82 -10.79 1.59 -16.44
CA CYS A 82 -12.03 1.94 -15.75
C CYS A 82 -12.80 0.70 -15.26
N SER A 83 -12.79 -0.39 -16.03
CA SER A 83 -13.44 -1.64 -15.62
C SER A 83 -12.77 -2.25 -14.38
N LEU A 84 -11.43 -2.30 -14.36
CA LEU A 84 -10.68 -2.89 -13.25
C LEU A 84 -10.69 -2.00 -12.00
N VAL A 85 -10.49 -0.70 -12.17
CA VAL A 85 -10.58 0.27 -11.07
C VAL A 85 -11.96 0.27 -10.46
N LYS A 86 -13.03 0.14 -11.25
CA LYS A 86 -14.38 0.02 -10.70
C LYS A 86 -14.49 -1.18 -9.75
N GLU A 87 -13.96 -2.34 -10.14
CA GLU A 87 -13.97 -3.54 -9.30
C GLU A 87 -13.19 -3.32 -8.00
N LEU A 88 -11.98 -2.77 -8.09
CA LEU A 88 -11.17 -2.48 -6.90
C LEU A 88 -11.88 -1.48 -5.98
N VAL A 89 -12.31 -0.34 -6.51
CA VAL A 89 -12.98 0.73 -5.75
C VAL A 89 -14.24 0.20 -5.06
N ASP A 90 -15.11 -0.52 -5.78
CA ASP A 90 -16.31 -1.11 -5.18
C ASP A 90 -15.97 -2.08 -4.04
N GLY A 91 -14.88 -2.84 -4.15
CA GLY A 91 -14.43 -3.76 -3.09
C GLY A 91 -13.78 -3.06 -1.90
N LEU A 92 -12.92 -2.07 -2.12
CA LEU A 92 -12.30 -1.26 -1.06
C LEU A 92 -13.35 -0.46 -0.28
N GLU A 93 -14.37 0.04 -0.98
CA GLU A 93 -15.45 0.87 -0.41
C GLU A 93 -16.66 0.05 0.05
N LYS A 94 -16.62 -1.29 0.01
CA LYS A 94 -17.77 -2.14 0.36
C LYS A 94 -18.17 -2.04 1.85
N GLY A 95 -17.18 -1.97 2.76
CA GLY A 95 -17.39 -1.92 4.21
C GLY A 95 -17.38 -0.49 4.78
N ASP A 96 -17.39 -0.32 6.10
CA ASP A 96 -17.45 1.02 6.74
C ASP A 96 -16.12 1.78 6.76
N ALA A 97 -15.08 1.24 6.14
CA ALA A 97 -13.76 1.87 6.09
C ALA A 97 -13.82 3.23 5.39
N LYS A 98 -13.10 4.21 5.94
CA LYS A 98 -12.75 5.44 5.21
C LYS A 98 -11.58 5.13 4.28
N VAL A 99 -11.75 5.40 2.98
CA VAL A 99 -10.75 5.06 1.96
C VAL A 99 -10.09 6.33 1.45
N TYR A 100 -8.76 6.32 1.38
CA TYR A 100 -7.95 7.40 0.83
C TYR A 100 -7.12 6.90 -0.35
N TYR A 101 -7.19 7.63 -1.46
CA TYR A 101 -6.46 7.33 -2.68
C TYR A 101 -5.39 8.39 -2.93
N PHE A 102 -4.14 7.96 -3.07
CA PHE A 102 -3.03 8.78 -3.54
C PHE A 102 -2.64 8.25 -4.91
N LEU A 103 -3.10 8.91 -5.98
CA LEU A 103 -3.00 8.36 -7.34
C LEU A 103 -1.54 8.22 -7.81
N GLY A 104 -1.26 7.12 -8.51
CA GLY A 104 0.03 6.84 -9.12
C GLY A 104 0.12 7.34 -10.57
N ASN A 105 1.27 7.15 -11.21
CA ASN A 105 1.48 7.57 -12.60
C ASN A 105 0.65 6.77 -13.59
N HIS A 106 0.18 5.57 -13.23
CA HIS A 106 -0.69 4.76 -14.08
C HIS A 106 -2.17 4.96 -13.81
N ASP A 107 -2.54 5.89 -12.92
CA ASP A 107 -3.92 6.20 -12.61
C ASP A 107 -4.48 7.36 -13.43
N ASP A 108 -5.80 7.36 -13.60
CA ASP A 108 -6.55 8.45 -14.21
C ASP A 108 -7.49 9.07 -13.17
N TYR A 109 -7.29 10.35 -12.88
CA TYR A 109 -8.04 11.07 -11.84
C TYR A 109 -9.54 11.08 -12.10
N GLU A 110 -9.97 11.35 -13.34
CA GLU A 110 -11.38 11.46 -13.69
C GLU A 110 -12.09 10.11 -13.55
N ALA A 111 -11.43 9.02 -13.96
CA ALA A 111 -11.94 7.67 -13.77
C ALA A 111 -12.13 7.34 -12.29
N VAL A 112 -11.12 7.56 -11.45
CA VAL A 112 -11.21 7.24 -10.01
C VAL A 112 -12.25 8.14 -9.32
N SER A 113 -12.26 9.44 -9.64
CA SER A 113 -13.19 10.43 -9.08
C SER A 113 -14.65 10.08 -9.40
N THR A 114 -14.92 9.61 -10.63
CA THR A 114 -16.26 9.21 -11.07
C THR A 114 -16.72 7.88 -10.45
N LEU A 115 -15.79 6.95 -10.25
CA LEU A 115 -16.10 5.59 -9.77
C LEU A 115 -16.17 5.49 -8.24
N SER A 116 -15.40 6.33 -7.53
CA SER A 116 -15.43 6.45 -6.07
C SER A 116 -16.81 6.93 -5.60
N LYS A 117 -17.36 6.27 -4.60
CA LYS A 117 -18.65 6.66 -3.98
C LYS A 117 -18.43 7.37 -2.67
N LYS A 118 -17.39 6.98 -1.92
CA LYS A 118 -17.07 7.56 -0.61
C LYS A 118 -15.58 7.69 -0.31
N GLY A 119 -14.71 7.17 -1.17
CA GLY A 119 -13.28 7.36 -1.01
C GLY A 119 -12.85 8.78 -1.39
N THR A 120 -11.82 9.25 -0.70
CA THR A 120 -11.28 10.60 -0.90
C THR A 120 -9.96 10.51 -1.66
N ILE A 121 -9.90 11.14 -2.83
CA ILE A 121 -8.65 11.32 -3.56
C ILE A 121 -7.90 12.50 -2.92
N LEU A 122 -6.65 12.27 -2.55
CA LEU A 122 -5.77 13.25 -1.90
C LEU A 122 -4.49 13.44 -2.71
N GLU A 123 -3.95 14.65 -2.66
CA GLU A 123 -2.58 14.91 -3.10
C GLU A 123 -1.57 14.33 -2.11
N GLU A 124 -0.35 14.05 -2.58
CA GLU A 124 0.72 13.58 -1.71
C GLU A 124 0.98 14.56 -0.57
N GLY A 125 1.03 14.08 0.67
CA GLY A 125 1.24 14.96 1.80
C GLY A 125 0.88 14.39 3.16
N LEU A 126 0.61 15.31 4.08
CA LEU A 126 0.27 15.00 5.47
C LEU A 126 -1.24 14.77 5.62
N LEU A 127 -1.59 13.62 6.15
CA LEU A 127 -2.92 13.21 6.55
C LEU A 127 -2.91 12.91 8.05
N THR A 128 -3.90 13.40 8.78
CA THR A 128 -4.09 13.07 10.20
C THR A 128 -5.27 12.13 10.35
N ILE A 129 -5.03 10.97 10.95
CA ILE A 129 -6.05 9.98 11.28
C ILE A 129 -5.98 9.76 12.79
N ASP A 130 -7.07 10.07 13.48
CA ASP A 130 -7.12 10.17 14.94
C ASP A 130 -6.00 11.10 15.46
N GLU A 131 -5.14 10.62 16.36
CA GLU A 131 -4.01 11.38 16.91
C GLU A 131 -2.68 11.14 16.14
N LEU A 132 -2.73 10.37 15.06
CA LEU A 132 -1.56 9.92 14.30
C LEU A 132 -1.38 10.69 13.00
N LYS A 133 -0.12 11.02 12.71
CA LYS A 133 0.30 11.76 11.51
C LYS A 133 0.87 10.81 10.47
N PHE A 134 0.18 10.70 9.35
CA PHE A 134 0.58 9.92 8.19
C PHE A 134 1.08 10.85 7.11
N ARG A 135 2.26 10.56 6.57
CA ARG A 135 2.60 11.00 5.22
C ARG A 135 2.21 9.89 4.28
N ALA A 136 1.59 10.26 3.18
CA ALA A 136 1.23 9.30 2.15
C ALA A 136 1.36 9.93 0.77
N GLY A 137 1.80 9.11 -0.18
CA GLY A 137 1.97 9.47 -1.58
C GLY A 137 2.32 8.22 -2.38
N HIS A 138 2.29 8.31 -3.69
CA HIS A 138 2.71 7.19 -4.53
C HIS A 138 4.23 7.02 -4.47
N TYR A 139 4.98 8.14 -4.48
CA TYR A 139 6.44 8.13 -4.43
C TYR A 139 6.98 8.27 -3.01
N HIS A 140 8.12 7.62 -2.74
CA HIS A 140 8.87 7.92 -1.52
C HIS A 140 9.43 9.35 -1.56
N ARG A 141 9.19 10.09 -0.48
CA ARG A 141 9.80 11.41 -0.25
C ARG A 141 10.27 11.52 1.19
N GLU A 142 11.42 12.16 1.39
CA GLU A 142 11.84 12.66 2.69
C GLU A 142 11.25 14.06 2.91
N TYR A 143 10.72 14.32 4.10
CA TYR A 143 10.31 15.68 4.46
C TYR A 143 10.79 16.05 5.86
N SER A 144 10.92 17.35 6.10
CA SER A 144 11.58 17.95 7.26
C SER A 144 10.77 18.00 8.56
N TYR A 145 9.46 17.79 8.52
CA TYR A 145 8.60 17.75 9.72
C TYR A 145 8.53 16.33 10.34
N ASN A 146 7.96 16.17 11.52
CA ASN A 146 7.79 14.84 12.13
C ASN A 146 6.44 14.23 11.72
N ALA A 147 6.45 12.95 11.34
CA ALA A 147 5.27 12.12 11.12
C ALA A 147 5.44 10.78 11.85
N ASP A 148 4.34 10.14 12.22
CA ASP A 148 4.38 8.80 12.82
C ASP A 148 4.67 7.75 11.74
N PHE A 149 4.07 7.92 10.56
CA PHE A 149 4.20 7.01 9.43
C PHE A 149 4.53 7.76 8.13
N ASN A 150 5.28 7.11 7.24
CA ASN A 150 5.47 7.51 5.84
C ASN A 150 5.09 6.34 4.93
N LEU A 151 3.96 6.44 4.23
CA LEU A 151 3.39 5.40 3.38
C LEU A 151 3.67 5.73 1.91
N PHE A 152 4.26 4.79 1.18
CA PHE A 152 4.63 5.00 -0.22
C PHE A 152 4.61 3.69 -1.02
N GLY A 153 4.72 3.78 -2.34
CA GLY A 153 4.70 2.65 -3.27
C GLY A 153 5.69 2.82 -4.41
N HIS A 154 5.26 2.47 -5.63
CA HIS A 154 5.95 2.68 -6.91
C HIS A 154 7.22 1.86 -7.16
N SER A 155 8.12 1.76 -6.17
CA SER A 155 9.43 1.12 -6.29
C SER A 155 9.73 0.20 -5.12
N PHE A 156 10.64 -0.77 -5.32
CA PHE A 156 11.11 -1.64 -4.22
C PHE A 156 12.05 -0.93 -3.23
N ASP A 157 12.58 0.23 -3.62
CA ASP A 157 13.45 1.06 -2.80
C ASP A 157 12.78 2.43 -2.53
N PRO A 158 12.87 2.97 -1.31
CA PRO A 158 13.46 2.34 -0.13
C PRO A 158 12.62 1.17 0.40
N CYS A 159 13.28 0.25 1.09
CA CYS A 159 12.59 -0.74 1.91
C CYS A 159 11.88 -0.08 3.11
N HIS A 160 11.13 -0.87 3.88
CA HIS A 160 10.62 -0.44 5.18
C HIS A 160 11.76 0.11 6.05
N TYR A 161 11.51 1.18 6.80
CA TYR A 161 12.52 1.81 7.63
C TYR A 161 11.94 2.43 8.89
N GLU A 162 12.80 2.69 9.87
CA GLU A 162 12.51 3.56 11.00
C GLU A 162 13.60 4.63 11.08
N LYS A 163 13.21 5.90 11.04
CA LYS A 163 14.13 7.05 11.04
C LYS A 163 13.49 8.19 11.83
N ASP A 164 14.20 8.68 12.84
CA ASP A 164 13.80 9.82 13.67
C ASP A 164 12.38 9.69 14.28
N GLY A 165 11.98 8.46 14.62
CA GLY A 165 10.65 8.14 15.17
C GLY A 165 9.54 7.98 14.12
N THR A 166 9.85 8.13 12.83
CA THR A 166 8.93 7.86 11.72
C THR A 166 9.12 6.45 11.18
N ILE A 167 8.03 5.70 11.06
CA ILE A 167 7.99 4.38 10.44
C ILE A 167 7.66 4.53 8.95
N GLY A 168 8.61 4.24 8.07
CA GLY A 168 8.42 4.21 6.62
C GLY A 168 7.95 2.84 6.15
N LEU A 169 6.82 2.81 5.43
CA LEU A 169 6.18 1.60 4.94
C LEU A 169 6.00 1.65 3.42
N ASN A 170 6.61 0.68 2.75
CA ASN A 170 6.51 0.49 1.31
C ASN A 170 5.39 -0.51 0.98
N GLY A 171 4.33 -0.03 0.33
CA GLY A 171 3.18 -0.82 -0.06
C GLY A 171 3.43 -1.78 -1.23
N VAL A 172 4.55 -1.67 -1.95
CA VAL A 172 4.95 -2.66 -2.96
C VAL A 172 5.49 -3.93 -2.30
N LEU A 173 6.21 -3.78 -1.18
CA LEU A 173 6.86 -4.91 -0.48
C LEU A 173 5.87 -5.80 0.26
N SER A 174 4.82 -5.22 0.84
CA SER A 174 3.81 -5.93 1.60
C SER A 174 2.52 -5.12 1.72
N ILE A 175 1.43 -5.84 2.00
CA ILE A 175 0.21 -5.26 2.54
C ILE A 175 0.48 -4.94 4.01
N ASN A 176 0.36 -3.68 4.40
CA ASN A 176 0.74 -3.23 5.73
C ASN A 176 -0.52 -2.99 6.57
N ILE A 177 -0.57 -3.61 7.75
CA ILE A 177 -1.68 -3.52 8.69
C ILE A 177 -1.16 -2.76 9.92
N ILE A 178 -1.78 -1.63 10.22
CA ILE A 178 -1.36 -0.74 11.30
C ILE A 178 -2.43 -0.72 12.37
N ASP A 179 -2.07 -1.12 13.58
CA ASP A 179 -2.92 -0.96 14.76
C ASP A 179 -2.73 0.45 15.32
N LEU A 180 -3.74 1.30 15.10
CA LEU A 180 -3.68 2.72 15.44
C LEU A 180 -3.60 2.95 16.96
N SER A 181 -4.02 1.98 17.79
CA SER A 181 -3.97 2.12 19.25
C SER A 181 -2.55 2.09 19.83
N ASN A 182 -1.61 1.46 19.13
CA ASN A 182 -0.28 1.17 19.65
C ASN A 182 0.84 1.29 18.60
N LYS A 183 0.52 1.75 17.39
CA LYS A 183 1.44 1.93 16.25
C LYS A 183 2.14 0.65 15.79
N ARG A 184 1.71 -0.54 16.21
CA ARG A 184 2.29 -1.80 15.72
C ARG A 184 1.92 -2.00 14.25
N VAL A 185 2.90 -2.48 13.49
CA VAL A 185 2.75 -2.81 12.08
C VAL A 185 2.88 -4.33 11.91
N PHE A 186 1.98 -4.90 11.13
CA PHE A 186 2.03 -6.28 10.67
C PHE A 186 2.11 -6.27 9.14
N HIS A 187 2.88 -7.19 8.59
CA HIS A 187 3.11 -7.28 7.16
C HIS A 187 2.52 -8.58 6.61
N VAL A 188 1.64 -8.46 5.63
CA VAL A 188 1.11 -9.60 4.87
C VAL A 188 1.74 -9.56 3.48
N ASN A 189 2.30 -10.70 3.07
CA ASN A 189 2.91 -10.82 1.75
C ASN A 189 1.81 -10.77 0.68
N TYR A 190 2.09 -10.12 -0.45
CA TYR A 190 1.29 -10.30 -1.64
C TYR A 190 1.37 -11.75 -2.16
N PRO A 191 0.36 -12.22 -2.91
CA PRO A 191 0.41 -13.52 -3.56
C PRO A 191 1.67 -13.69 -4.44
N VAL A 192 2.16 -14.92 -4.53
CA VAL A 192 3.32 -15.24 -5.38
C VAL A 192 3.01 -14.86 -6.83
N GLY A 193 3.96 -14.16 -7.48
CA GLY A 193 3.81 -13.69 -8.85
C GLY A 193 3.22 -12.28 -9.00
N THR A 194 2.83 -11.61 -7.90
CA THR A 194 2.33 -10.22 -7.95
C THR A 194 3.32 -9.28 -8.64
N ASN A 195 4.61 -9.37 -8.33
CA ASN A 195 5.62 -8.51 -8.96
C ASN A 195 5.77 -8.75 -10.47
N ARG A 196 5.57 -9.99 -10.94
CA ARG A 196 5.48 -10.30 -12.37
C ARG A 196 4.29 -9.61 -13.02
N LEU A 197 3.13 -9.63 -12.36
CA LEU A 197 1.89 -8.98 -12.84
C LEU A 197 2.02 -7.46 -12.88
N ARG A 198 2.72 -6.88 -11.90
CA ARG A 198 3.12 -5.45 -11.88
C ARG A 198 4.10 -5.07 -12.99
N GLY A 199 4.72 -6.06 -13.65
CA GLY A 199 5.78 -5.84 -14.63
C GLY A 199 7.13 -5.45 -14.01
N MET A 200 7.31 -5.70 -12.71
CA MET A 200 8.50 -5.32 -11.94
C MET A 200 9.53 -6.44 -11.80
N GLU A 201 9.27 -7.62 -12.38
CA GLU A 201 10.26 -8.69 -12.53
C GLU A 201 10.97 -8.60 -13.89
N SER A 202 12.29 -8.70 -13.89
CA SER A 202 13.08 -8.78 -15.12
C SER A 202 12.58 -9.94 -15.98
N LYS A 203 12.10 -9.65 -17.19
CA LYS A 203 11.83 -10.69 -18.19
C LYS A 203 13.15 -11.40 -18.46
N ARG A 204 13.31 -12.64 -17.99
CA ARG A 204 14.38 -13.51 -18.47
C ARG A 204 14.09 -13.74 -19.95
N PHE A 205 14.75 -12.98 -20.81
CA PHE A 205 14.84 -13.33 -22.22
C PHE A 205 15.53 -14.70 -22.28
N GLY A 206 14.77 -15.72 -22.64
CA GLY A 206 15.33 -17.02 -22.98
C GLY A 206 16.18 -16.88 -24.23
N LEU A 207 17.45 -17.26 -24.13
CA LEU A 207 18.31 -17.58 -25.27
C LEU A 207 17.87 -18.90 -25.90
#